data_AF-A0A918WDS2-F1
#
_entry.id   AF-A0A918WDS2-F1
#
_cell.length_a   1.000
_cell.length_b   1.000
_cell.length_c   1.000
_cell.angle_alpha   90.00
_cell.angle_beta   90.00
_cell.angle_gamma   90.00
#
_symmetry.space_group_name_H-M   'P 1'
#
loop_
_entity.id
_entity.type
_entity.pdbx_description
1 polymer ?
#
loop_
_entity_poly.entity_id
_entity_poly.type
_entity_poly.pdbx_seq_one_letter_code
_entity_poly.pdbx_strand_id
1 'polypeptide(L)'
;MQFDQVTGLTSHPAWVLLRADNAALVLSLCGTVFVEENARGVPESTLESRLEDQLYFFNEREPGSFPRAAAAYLADWTKNGWLRKYYPPGEDEAHFDATTALEKAVAWVRDLPARSFIGTESRLNTIVALLRQMAFGAQTDPQARIDELIRERDALDAQIARLLTGEVELLSPIALRDRYQQVEATAVELLRDFREVESNLRELDRRLRRQVATAEGGKGEQLAAFLLERDEIAQSDQGQSFQAFFDYLLSPSRQQELRELLQQVTQLPQLEGRTDRTLLKIPFAWLEAAENTQDTVRQLTEQLRRFLSDRSRAEDQRVLALVRSVQRHVTALGGTAKLPGMELEMPQAGISLPMERRLYMPVERVELNTTVQEPPDDPEADLTELFAGIHIDTEVLAGHVLDAVAASPNGQVTLATVVDNHPLELGLAELLGYFRIQHPELDVSVDTERTDVLVYPRAGTPDHTRAEVPHVTFVRNEGGTAAGKADPR
;
A
#
# COMPACT_ATOMS: atom_id res chain seq x y z
N MET A 1 -22.27 -16.17 -35.33
CA MET A 1 -22.87 -16.49 -34.03
C MET A 1 -23.44 -17.89 -34.08
N GLN A 2 -23.13 -18.73 -33.09
CA GLN A 2 -23.73 -20.06 -32.95
C GLN A 2 -25.08 -19.97 -32.21
N PHE A 3 -25.97 -20.94 -32.43
CA PHE A 3 -27.32 -20.94 -31.85
C PHE A 3 -27.30 -20.83 -30.31
N ASP A 4 -26.38 -21.55 -29.64
CA ASP A 4 -26.27 -21.54 -28.18
C ASP A 4 -25.85 -20.18 -27.62
N GLN A 5 -24.98 -19.47 -28.34
CA GLN A 5 -24.58 -18.10 -27.98
C GLN A 5 -25.77 -17.14 -28.03
N VAL A 6 -26.60 -17.24 -29.08
CA VAL A 6 -27.80 -16.40 -29.22
C VAL A 6 -28.85 -16.77 -28.18
N THR A 7 -28.99 -18.05 -27.87
CA THR A 7 -29.93 -18.53 -26.84
C THR A 7 -29.55 -17.98 -25.46
N GLY A 8 -28.27 -17.95 -25.12
CA GLY A 8 -27.78 -17.29 -23.90
C GLY A 8 -28.03 -15.78 -23.84
N LEU A 9 -28.10 -15.10 -24.99
CA LEU A 9 -28.41 -13.67 -25.05
C LEU A 9 -29.91 -13.37 -24.82
N THR A 10 -30.80 -14.35 -24.95
CA THR A 10 -32.25 -14.14 -24.75
C THR A 10 -32.61 -13.80 -23.30
N SER A 11 -31.77 -14.18 -22.34
CA SER A 11 -31.92 -13.80 -20.92
C SER A 11 -31.32 -12.43 -20.60
N HIS A 12 -30.63 -11.77 -21.53
CA HIS A 12 -30.06 -10.46 -21.30
C HIS A 12 -31.18 -9.42 -21.08
N PRO A 13 -31.13 -8.55 -20.04
CA PRO A 13 -32.24 -7.65 -19.70
C PRO A 13 -32.70 -6.74 -20.85
N ALA A 14 -31.77 -6.31 -21.72
CA ALA A 14 -32.09 -5.55 -22.93
C ALA A 14 -32.99 -6.34 -23.91
N TRP A 15 -32.73 -7.63 -24.09
CA TRP A 15 -33.56 -8.49 -24.93
C TRP A 15 -34.93 -8.73 -24.31
N VAL A 16 -34.97 -8.93 -23.00
CA VAL A 16 -36.21 -9.08 -22.23
C VAL A 16 -37.05 -7.81 -22.34
N LEU A 17 -36.44 -6.62 -22.28
CA LEU A 17 -37.13 -5.34 -22.46
C LEU A 17 -37.79 -5.24 -23.83
N LEU A 18 -37.07 -5.57 -24.91
CA LEU A 18 -37.59 -5.49 -26.28
C LEU A 18 -38.73 -6.48 -26.54
N ARG A 19 -38.90 -7.49 -25.68
CA ARG A 19 -40.02 -8.45 -25.73
C ARG A 19 -41.17 -8.12 -24.79
N ALA A 20 -41.02 -7.12 -23.92
CA ALA A 20 -42.01 -6.79 -22.92
C ALA A 20 -43.26 -6.13 -23.53
N ASP A 21 -44.44 -6.43 -23.01
CA ASP A 21 -45.70 -5.85 -23.51
C ASP A 21 -45.76 -4.32 -23.32
N ASN A 22 -45.06 -3.79 -22.31
CA ASN A 22 -44.93 -2.36 -22.03
C ASN A 22 -43.61 -1.76 -22.54
N ALA A 23 -42.92 -2.42 -23.48
CA ALA A 23 -41.63 -1.94 -24.01
C ALA A 23 -41.73 -0.50 -24.53
N ALA A 24 -42.78 -0.18 -25.29
CA ALA A 24 -42.99 1.16 -25.84
C ALA A 24 -43.05 2.24 -24.76
N LEU A 25 -43.76 1.96 -23.65
CA LEU A 25 -43.87 2.88 -22.50
C LEU A 25 -42.52 3.06 -21.80
N VAL A 26 -41.80 1.97 -21.54
CA VAL A 26 -40.48 2.02 -20.89
C VAL A 26 -39.51 2.82 -21.76
N LEU A 27 -39.46 2.51 -23.05
CA LEU A 27 -38.55 3.14 -24.00
C LEU A 27 -38.88 4.62 -24.22
N SER A 28 -40.16 5.01 -24.25
CA SER A 28 -40.56 6.41 -24.41
C SER A 28 -40.24 7.23 -23.17
N LEU A 29 -40.56 6.74 -21.96
CA LEU A 29 -40.28 7.50 -20.74
C LEU A 29 -38.79 7.49 -20.43
N CYS A 30 -38.20 6.31 -20.29
CA CYS A 30 -36.81 6.18 -19.86
C CYS A 30 -35.82 6.64 -20.94
N GLY A 31 -36.18 6.49 -22.22
CA GLY A 31 -35.39 7.05 -23.32
C GLY A 31 -35.30 8.58 -23.23
N THR A 32 -36.42 9.26 -23.00
CA THR A 32 -36.40 10.73 -22.83
C THR A 32 -35.67 11.14 -21.54
N VAL A 33 -36.03 10.57 -20.39
CA VAL A 33 -35.45 10.99 -19.10
C VAL A 33 -33.96 10.68 -18.99
N PHE A 34 -33.54 9.45 -19.26
CA PHE A 34 -32.17 9.02 -18.96
C PHE A 34 -31.21 9.12 -20.14
N VAL A 35 -31.72 9.14 -21.38
CA VAL A 35 -30.89 9.18 -22.60
C VAL A 35 -30.93 10.55 -23.27
N GLU A 36 -32.09 11.19 -23.45
CA GLU A 36 -32.19 12.52 -24.10
C GLU A 36 -31.81 13.65 -23.15
N GLU A 37 -32.43 13.66 -21.98
CA GLU A 37 -32.13 14.64 -20.93
C GLU A 37 -30.81 14.31 -20.21
N ASN A 38 -30.31 13.08 -20.37
CA ASN A 38 -29.14 12.55 -19.66
C ASN A 38 -29.25 12.73 -18.14
N ALA A 39 -30.48 12.67 -17.59
CA ALA A 39 -30.70 12.81 -16.17
C ALA A 39 -30.07 11.63 -15.41
N ARG A 40 -29.41 11.94 -14.29
CA ARG A 40 -28.78 10.97 -13.38
C ARG A 40 -29.39 11.13 -12.00
N GLY A 41 -29.53 10.03 -11.27
CA GLY A 41 -30.09 10.01 -9.92
C GLY A 41 -31.43 10.73 -9.86
N VAL A 42 -32.41 10.29 -10.63
CA VAL A 42 -33.73 10.96 -10.63
C VAL A 42 -34.47 10.55 -9.35
N PRO A 43 -34.95 11.51 -8.52
CA PRO A 43 -35.72 11.19 -7.32
C PRO A 43 -37.00 10.39 -7.64
N GLU A 44 -37.35 9.44 -6.79
CA GLU A 44 -38.53 8.58 -6.94
C GLU A 44 -39.80 9.39 -7.18
N SER A 45 -40.05 10.43 -6.38
CA SER A 45 -41.22 11.30 -6.51
C SER A 45 -41.31 11.98 -7.88
N THR A 46 -40.17 12.40 -8.43
CA THR A 46 -40.10 13.08 -9.73
C THR A 46 -40.35 12.09 -10.87
N LEU A 47 -39.74 10.91 -10.80
CA LEU A 47 -39.91 9.89 -11.83
C LEU A 47 -41.34 9.30 -11.81
N GLU A 48 -41.91 9.08 -10.62
CA GLU A 48 -43.29 8.65 -10.44
C GLU A 48 -44.26 9.66 -11.03
N SER A 49 -44.12 10.95 -10.70
CA SER A 49 -44.99 12.01 -11.23
C SER A 49 -44.95 12.06 -12.77
N ARG A 50 -43.76 12.00 -13.39
CA ARG A 50 -43.62 11.99 -14.85
C ARG A 50 -44.26 10.75 -15.49
N LEU A 51 -44.14 9.59 -14.84
CA LEU A 51 -44.78 8.35 -15.31
C LEU A 51 -46.30 8.43 -15.17
N GLU A 52 -46.82 8.97 -14.06
CA GLU A 52 -48.26 9.17 -13.86
C GLU A 52 -48.87 10.05 -14.95
N ASP A 53 -48.22 11.16 -15.29
CA ASP A 53 -48.65 12.05 -16.38
C ASP A 53 -48.71 11.32 -17.73
N GLN A 54 -47.70 10.52 -18.06
CA GLN A 54 -47.70 9.72 -19.30
C GLN A 54 -48.78 8.64 -19.28
N LEU A 55 -48.92 7.91 -18.17
CA LEU A 55 -49.94 6.88 -18.00
C LEU A 55 -51.35 7.47 -18.14
N TYR A 56 -51.60 8.66 -17.57
CA TYR A 56 -52.85 9.38 -17.73
C TYR A 56 -53.14 9.64 -19.21
N PHE A 57 -52.19 10.21 -19.94
CA PHE A 57 -52.35 10.53 -21.37
C PHE A 57 -52.57 9.29 -22.24
N PHE A 58 -51.86 8.19 -21.98
CA PHE A 58 -52.04 6.94 -22.74
C PHE A 58 -53.37 6.26 -22.43
N ASN A 59 -53.77 6.20 -21.16
CA ASN A 59 -55.05 5.61 -20.77
C ASN A 59 -56.26 6.46 -21.22
N GLU A 60 -56.09 7.77 -21.44
CA GLU A 60 -57.11 8.61 -22.07
C GLU A 60 -57.34 8.25 -23.54
N ARG A 61 -56.26 7.90 -24.27
CA ARG A 61 -56.30 7.50 -25.68
C ARG A 61 -56.77 6.07 -25.88
N GLU A 62 -56.30 5.15 -25.05
CA GLU A 62 -56.67 3.73 -25.06
C GLU A 62 -56.99 3.27 -23.63
N PRO A 63 -58.28 3.26 -23.25
CA PRO A 63 -58.70 2.90 -21.91
C PRO A 63 -58.29 1.47 -21.54
N GLY A 64 -57.56 1.34 -20.43
CA GLY A 64 -57.17 0.05 -19.86
C GLY A 64 -55.86 -0.53 -20.39
N SER A 65 -55.13 0.17 -21.26
CA SER A 65 -53.82 -0.27 -21.75
C SER A 65 -52.78 -0.38 -20.63
N PHE A 66 -52.83 0.50 -19.62
CA PHE A 66 -51.93 0.46 -18.47
C PHE A 66 -52.66 0.59 -17.13
N PRO A 67 -53.13 -0.53 -16.53
CA PRO A 67 -54.00 -0.50 -15.36
C PRO A 67 -53.29 -0.39 -13.99
N ARG A 68 -51.95 -0.50 -13.95
CA ARG A 68 -51.17 -0.44 -12.70
C ARG A 68 -50.75 1.00 -12.36
N ALA A 69 -50.50 1.27 -11.09
CA ALA A 69 -49.91 2.53 -10.64
C ALA A 69 -48.45 2.69 -11.10
N ALA A 70 -47.98 3.94 -11.23
CA ALA A 70 -46.61 4.26 -11.65
C ALA A 70 -45.54 3.56 -10.79
N ALA A 71 -45.68 3.63 -9.46
CA ALA A 71 -44.79 2.95 -8.52
C ALA A 71 -44.65 1.44 -8.79
N ALA A 72 -45.73 0.77 -9.16
CA ALA A 72 -45.73 -0.66 -9.46
C ALA A 72 -44.96 -0.98 -10.75
N TYR A 73 -45.03 -0.11 -11.75
CA TYR A 73 -44.22 -0.25 -12.96
C TYR A 73 -42.73 0.00 -12.68
N LEU A 74 -42.39 1.05 -11.94
CA LEU A 74 -40.99 1.33 -11.58
C LEU A 74 -40.35 0.19 -10.78
N ALA A 75 -41.10 -0.40 -9.85
CA ALA A 75 -40.66 -1.58 -9.12
C ALA A 75 -40.40 -2.78 -10.05
N ASP A 76 -41.30 -3.03 -11.01
CA ASP A 76 -41.16 -4.12 -11.99
C ASP A 76 -39.97 -3.87 -12.93
N TRP A 77 -39.77 -2.64 -13.39
CA TRP A 77 -38.64 -2.26 -14.24
C TRP A 77 -37.31 -2.39 -13.51
N THR A 78 -37.29 -2.13 -12.20
CA THR A 78 -36.11 -2.36 -11.36
C THR A 78 -35.82 -3.86 -11.20
N LYS A 79 -36.87 -4.67 -11.00
CA LYS A 79 -36.75 -6.13 -10.87
C LYS A 79 -36.23 -6.79 -12.15
N ASN A 80 -36.67 -6.30 -13.31
CA ASN A 80 -36.22 -6.78 -14.61
C ASN A 80 -34.81 -6.25 -14.99
N GLY A 81 -34.20 -5.43 -14.15
CA GLY A 81 -32.84 -4.90 -14.36
C GLY A 81 -32.77 -3.85 -15.46
N TRP A 82 -33.85 -3.11 -15.72
CA TRP A 82 -33.88 -1.99 -16.65
C TRP A 82 -33.54 -0.67 -15.96
N LEU A 83 -34.07 -0.50 -14.75
CA LEU A 83 -33.74 0.61 -13.85
C LEU A 83 -32.98 0.10 -12.63
N ARG A 84 -32.23 1.01 -12.03
CA ARG A 84 -31.58 0.80 -10.74
C ARG A 84 -32.17 1.77 -9.72
N LYS A 85 -32.67 1.24 -8.61
CA LYS A 85 -33.06 2.01 -7.42
C LYS A 85 -31.91 2.01 -6.39
N TYR A 86 -31.53 3.17 -5.87
CA TYR A 86 -30.52 3.30 -4.80
C TYR A 86 -30.79 4.53 -3.93
N TYR A 87 -30.17 4.61 -2.75
CA TYR A 87 -30.29 5.76 -1.85
C TYR A 87 -28.96 6.52 -1.83
N PRO A 88 -28.92 7.78 -2.31
CA PRO A 88 -27.75 8.63 -2.16
C PRO A 88 -27.40 8.85 -0.68
N PRO A 89 -26.11 9.06 -0.36
CA PRO A 89 -25.69 9.28 1.02
C PRO A 89 -26.25 10.61 1.55
N GLY A 90 -27.00 10.54 2.66
CA GLY A 90 -27.58 11.72 3.31
C GLY A 90 -28.99 12.08 2.82
N GLU A 91 -29.58 11.26 1.95
CA GLU A 91 -30.94 11.44 1.46
C GLU A 91 -31.83 10.25 1.84
N ASP A 92 -33.04 10.55 2.30
CA ASP A 92 -34.05 9.55 2.68
C ASP A 92 -34.93 9.11 1.48
N GLU A 93 -34.78 9.77 0.33
CA GLU A 93 -35.51 9.46 -0.90
C GLU A 93 -34.69 8.57 -1.84
N ALA A 94 -35.35 7.55 -2.41
CA ALA A 94 -34.70 6.70 -3.38
C ALA A 94 -34.53 7.42 -4.73
N HIS A 95 -33.41 7.13 -5.38
CA HIS A 95 -33.05 7.66 -6.69
C HIS A 95 -32.99 6.53 -7.71
N PHE A 96 -33.35 6.86 -8.95
CA PHE A 96 -33.37 5.95 -10.08
C PHE A 96 -32.33 6.34 -11.12
N ASP A 97 -31.68 5.32 -11.69
CA ASP A 97 -30.79 5.43 -12.84
C ASP A 97 -31.15 4.40 -13.90
N ALA A 98 -30.88 4.73 -15.17
CA ALA A 98 -30.89 3.75 -16.24
C ALA A 98 -29.74 2.75 -16.09
N THR A 99 -30.04 1.48 -16.30
CA THR A 99 -29.01 0.46 -16.44
C THR A 99 -28.44 0.45 -17.85
N THR A 100 -27.23 -0.07 -18.02
CA THR A 100 -26.61 -0.25 -19.33
C THR A 100 -27.52 -1.04 -20.28
N ALA A 101 -28.26 -2.02 -19.77
CA ALA A 101 -29.16 -2.84 -20.57
C ALA A 101 -30.33 -2.04 -21.17
N LEU A 102 -30.93 -1.12 -20.41
CA LEU A 102 -31.96 -0.21 -20.91
C LEU A 102 -31.38 0.67 -22.03
N GLU A 103 -30.17 1.19 -21.86
CA GLU A 103 -29.53 2.03 -22.88
C GLU A 103 -29.22 1.27 -24.16
N LYS A 104 -28.77 0.00 -24.07
CA LYS A 104 -28.56 -0.85 -25.25
C LYS A 104 -29.86 -1.01 -26.03
N ALA A 105 -30.98 -1.23 -25.33
CA ALA A 105 -32.29 -1.37 -25.96
C ALA A 105 -32.77 -0.05 -26.59
N VAL A 106 -32.67 1.09 -25.89
CA VAL A 106 -33.02 2.41 -26.45
C VAL A 106 -32.19 2.72 -27.69
N ALA A 107 -30.87 2.49 -27.62
CA ALA A 107 -29.98 2.70 -28.76
C ALA A 107 -30.37 1.83 -29.96
N TRP A 108 -30.68 0.55 -29.73
CA TRP A 108 -31.14 -0.35 -30.79
C TRP A 108 -32.44 0.13 -31.44
N VAL A 109 -33.43 0.54 -30.64
CA VAL A 109 -34.72 1.04 -31.15
C VAL A 109 -34.55 2.33 -31.95
N ARG A 110 -33.66 3.23 -31.52
CA ARG A 110 -33.32 4.45 -32.26
C ARG A 110 -32.64 4.19 -33.60
N ASP A 111 -31.98 3.06 -33.75
CA ASP A 111 -31.34 2.65 -35.00
C ASP A 111 -32.30 1.94 -35.97
N LEU A 112 -33.54 1.63 -35.57
CA LEU A 112 -34.54 0.97 -36.42
C LEU A 112 -35.06 1.84 -37.59
N PRO A 113 -35.33 3.15 -37.44
CA PRO A 113 -35.73 3.99 -38.55
C PRO A 113 -34.67 3.98 -39.66
N ALA A 114 -35.12 3.92 -40.92
CA ALA A 114 -34.20 3.98 -42.05
C ALA A 114 -33.38 5.28 -41.98
N ARG A 115 -32.05 5.14 -41.85
CA ARG A 115 -31.14 6.29 -41.84
C ARG A 115 -31.36 7.08 -43.13
N SER A 116 -31.81 8.33 -43.01
CA SER A 116 -32.17 9.17 -44.17
C SER A 116 -30.97 9.62 -45.00
N PHE A 117 -29.76 9.20 -44.67
CA PHE A 117 -28.55 9.59 -45.37
C PHE A 117 -27.40 8.59 -45.08
N ILE A 118 -26.75 8.09 -46.13
CA ILE A 118 -25.54 7.29 -46.02
C ILE A 118 -24.38 8.19 -46.45
N GLY A 119 -23.74 8.86 -45.49
CA GLY A 119 -22.47 9.56 -45.69
C GLY A 119 -21.31 8.59 -45.92
N THR A 120 -21.34 7.84 -47.03
CA THR A 120 -20.31 6.84 -47.36
C THR A 120 -18.90 7.44 -47.45
N GLU A 121 -18.80 8.67 -47.97
CA GLU A 121 -17.53 9.38 -48.11
C GLU A 121 -16.92 9.75 -46.74
N SER A 122 -17.74 10.22 -45.81
CA SER A 122 -17.32 10.55 -44.45
C SER A 122 -16.80 9.31 -43.70
N ARG A 123 -17.52 8.19 -43.81
CA ARG A 123 -17.12 6.90 -43.22
C ARG A 123 -15.81 6.39 -43.81
N LEU A 124 -15.64 6.44 -45.13
CA LEU A 124 -14.40 6.02 -45.78
C LEU A 124 -13.22 6.89 -45.32
N ASN A 125 -13.41 8.22 -45.27
CA ASN A 125 -12.38 9.14 -44.78
C ASN A 125 -12.02 8.88 -43.32
N THR A 126 -13.00 8.58 -42.46
CA THR A 126 -12.73 8.17 -41.07
C THR A 126 -11.95 6.86 -41.00
N ILE A 127 -12.30 5.85 -41.80
CA ILE A 127 -11.55 4.58 -41.86
C ILE A 127 -10.11 4.83 -42.30
N VAL A 128 -9.89 5.62 -43.36
CA VAL A 128 -8.55 5.95 -43.84
C VAL A 128 -7.75 6.71 -42.78
N ALA A 129 -8.38 7.67 -42.09
CA ALA A 129 -7.72 8.40 -41.01
C ALA A 129 -7.31 7.48 -39.85
N LEU A 130 -8.18 6.58 -39.41
CA LEU A 130 -7.88 5.59 -38.38
C LEU A 130 -6.76 4.63 -38.81
N LEU A 131 -6.80 4.15 -40.05
CA LEU A 131 -5.74 3.28 -40.59
C LEU A 131 -4.38 3.99 -40.64
N ARG A 132 -4.36 5.28 -41.01
CA ARG A 132 -3.13 6.10 -40.95
C ARG A 132 -2.62 6.25 -39.52
N GLN A 133 -3.51 6.57 -38.57
CA GLN A 133 -3.14 6.67 -37.15
C GLN A 133 -2.57 5.36 -36.61
N MET A 134 -3.17 4.22 -36.95
CA MET A 134 -2.66 2.90 -36.57
C MET A 134 -1.30 2.61 -37.19
N ALA A 135 -1.14 2.85 -38.49
CA ALA A 135 0.12 2.63 -39.19
C ALA A 135 1.25 3.52 -38.64
N PHE A 136 0.95 4.77 -38.32
CA PHE A 136 1.92 5.70 -37.74
C PHE A 136 2.20 5.40 -36.25
N GLY A 137 1.19 5.04 -35.48
CA GLY A 137 1.31 4.72 -34.05
C GLY A 137 2.09 3.44 -33.79
N ALA A 138 1.97 2.44 -34.67
CA ALA A 138 2.73 1.19 -34.61
C ALA A 138 4.13 1.29 -35.26
N GLN A 139 4.48 2.44 -35.87
CA GLN A 139 5.77 2.61 -36.54
C GLN A 139 6.91 2.76 -35.51
N THR A 140 7.79 1.77 -35.47
CA THR A 140 8.95 1.75 -34.56
C THR A 140 10.20 2.40 -35.15
N ASP A 141 10.28 2.56 -36.47
CA ASP A 141 11.43 3.21 -37.14
C ASP A 141 11.30 4.75 -37.08
N PRO A 142 12.25 5.46 -36.42
CA PRO A 142 12.26 6.92 -36.36
C PRO A 142 12.32 7.59 -37.74
N GLN A 143 13.06 7.04 -38.71
CA GLN A 143 13.22 7.67 -40.02
C GLN A 143 11.92 7.62 -40.81
N ALA A 144 11.23 6.48 -40.81
CA ALA A 144 9.91 6.35 -41.41
C ALA A 144 8.86 7.32 -40.80
N ARG A 145 8.94 7.61 -39.49
CA ARG A 145 8.06 8.61 -38.86
C ARG A 145 8.38 10.04 -39.33
N ILE A 146 9.67 10.37 -39.47
CA ILE A 146 10.11 11.68 -39.97
C ILE A 146 9.65 11.87 -41.42
N ASP A 147 9.84 10.86 -42.27
CA ASP A 147 9.47 10.94 -43.69
C ASP A 147 7.96 11.16 -43.87
N GLU A 148 7.12 10.52 -43.05
CA GLU A 148 5.67 10.74 -43.08
C GLU A 148 5.29 12.14 -42.58
N LEU A 149 5.91 12.64 -41.52
CA LEU A 149 5.69 14.02 -41.04
C LEU A 149 6.12 15.08 -42.08
N ILE A 150 7.19 14.81 -42.83
CA ILE A 150 7.61 15.67 -43.95
C ILE A 150 6.55 15.67 -45.05
N ARG A 151 5.98 14.52 -45.40
CA ARG A 151 4.88 14.45 -46.37
C ARG A 151 3.65 15.22 -45.90
N GLU A 152 3.29 15.12 -44.62
CA GLU A 152 2.18 15.88 -44.05
C GLU A 152 2.46 17.39 -44.10
N ARG A 153 3.69 17.81 -43.76
CA ARG A 153 4.13 19.21 -43.89
C ARG A 153 4.00 19.69 -45.33
N ASP A 154 4.54 18.95 -46.30
CA ASP A 154 4.54 19.35 -47.71
C ASP A 154 3.09 19.43 -48.25
N ALA A 155 2.21 18.55 -47.80
CA ALA A 155 0.78 18.61 -48.12
C ALA A 155 0.09 19.84 -47.51
N LEU A 156 0.40 20.20 -46.27
CA LEU A 156 -0.10 21.42 -45.61
C LEU A 156 0.44 22.69 -46.29
N ASP A 157 1.72 22.73 -46.64
CA ASP A 157 2.33 23.86 -47.35
C ASP A 157 1.66 24.08 -48.71
N ALA A 158 1.33 23.00 -49.43
CA ALA A 158 0.57 23.07 -50.67
C ALA A 158 -0.87 23.60 -50.46
N GLN A 159 -1.53 23.21 -49.37
CA GLN A 159 -2.86 23.74 -49.02
C GLN A 159 -2.80 25.23 -48.67
N ILE A 160 -1.80 25.65 -47.89
CA ILE A 160 -1.56 27.05 -47.54
C ILE A 160 -1.33 27.88 -48.81
N ALA A 161 -0.52 27.37 -49.76
CA ALA A 161 -0.28 28.05 -51.03
C ALA A 161 -1.58 28.27 -51.84
N ARG A 162 -2.46 27.26 -51.91
CA ARG A 162 -3.78 27.39 -52.58
C ARG A 162 -4.67 28.44 -51.92
N LEU A 163 -4.72 28.45 -50.58
CA LEU A 163 -5.48 29.43 -49.82
C LEU A 163 -4.94 30.86 -50.04
N LEU A 164 -3.62 31.04 -50.09
CA LEU A 164 -2.99 32.34 -50.39
C LEU A 164 -3.30 32.83 -51.81
N THR A 165 -3.52 31.93 -52.75
CA THR A 165 -3.97 32.26 -54.12
C THR A 165 -5.47 32.52 -54.23
N GLY A 166 -6.23 32.40 -53.13
CA GLY A 166 -7.67 32.65 -53.07
C GLY A 166 -8.56 31.45 -53.40
N GLU A 167 -7.98 30.25 -53.57
CA GLU A 167 -8.74 29.01 -53.75
C GLU A 167 -9.16 28.47 -52.38
N VAL A 168 -10.43 28.68 -52.01
CA VAL A 168 -11.00 28.17 -50.76
C VAL A 168 -11.92 26.98 -51.05
N GLU A 169 -11.45 25.79 -50.70
CA GLU A 169 -12.28 24.57 -50.72
C GLU A 169 -13.13 24.53 -49.45
N LEU A 170 -14.42 24.87 -49.57
CA LEU A 170 -15.37 24.77 -48.48
C LEU A 170 -16.05 23.41 -48.49
N LEU A 171 -16.27 22.85 -47.29
CA LEU A 171 -17.15 21.68 -47.14
C LEU A 171 -18.54 22.02 -47.70
N SER A 172 -19.11 21.09 -48.47
CA SER A 172 -20.49 21.24 -48.90
C SER A 172 -21.42 21.30 -47.68
N PRO A 173 -22.56 22.01 -47.74
CA PRO A 173 -23.53 22.04 -46.64
C PRO A 173 -24.01 20.64 -46.22
N ILE A 174 -24.02 19.69 -47.16
CA ILE A 174 -24.39 18.29 -46.90
C ILE A 174 -23.28 17.59 -46.12
N ALA A 175 -22.01 17.73 -46.54
CA ALA A 175 -20.87 17.14 -45.84
C ALA A 175 -20.71 17.70 -44.42
N LEU A 176 -20.94 19.00 -44.24
CA LEU A 176 -20.91 19.64 -42.91
C LEU A 176 -21.99 19.06 -41.98
N ARG A 177 -23.21 18.86 -42.49
CA ARG A 177 -24.31 18.26 -41.73
C ARG A 177 -24.02 16.80 -41.35
N ASP A 178 -23.45 16.03 -42.27
CA ASP A 178 -23.06 14.64 -42.02
C ASP A 178 -21.98 14.54 -40.93
N ARG A 179 -20.96 15.42 -40.98
CA ARG A 179 -19.92 15.51 -39.94
C ARG A 179 -20.51 15.92 -38.59
N TYR A 180 -21.44 16.87 -38.56
CA TYR A 180 -22.12 17.28 -37.33
C TYR A 180 -22.89 16.11 -36.69
N GLN A 181 -23.67 15.36 -37.48
CA GLN A 181 -24.39 14.18 -37.01
C GLN A 181 -23.43 13.08 -36.51
N GLN A 182 -22.29 12.90 -37.16
CA GLN A 182 -21.26 11.96 -36.72
C GLN A 182 -20.67 12.37 -35.37
N VAL A 183 -20.37 13.65 -35.18
CA VAL A 183 -19.89 14.18 -33.89
C VAL A 183 -20.93 13.97 -32.79
N GLU A 184 -22.20 14.28 -33.07
CA GLU A 184 -23.29 14.07 -32.13
C GLU A 184 -23.43 12.61 -31.69
N ALA A 185 -23.47 11.69 -32.67
CA ALA A 185 -23.56 10.26 -32.40
C ALA A 185 -22.38 9.76 -31.55
N THR A 186 -21.16 10.13 -31.94
CA THR A 186 -19.93 9.76 -31.21
C THR A 186 -19.96 10.31 -29.77
N ALA A 187 -20.47 11.53 -29.59
CA ALA A 187 -20.51 12.17 -28.30
C ALA A 187 -21.51 11.53 -27.32
N VAL A 188 -22.65 11.06 -27.84
CA VAL A 188 -23.64 10.30 -27.08
C VAL A 188 -23.14 8.89 -26.77
N GLU A 189 -22.48 8.22 -27.73
CA GLU A 189 -21.84 6.92 -27.51
C GLU A 189 -20.84 6.98 -26.35
N LEU A 190 -20.02 8.03 -26.31
CA LEU A 190 -19.04 8.22 -25.24
C LEU A 190 -19.69 8.37 -23.85
N LEU A 191 -20.84 9.04 -23.74
CA LEU A 191 -21.60 9.12 -22.47
C LEU A 191 -22.09 7.75 -21.99
N ARG A 192 -22.45 6.87 -22.93
CA ARG A 192 -22.83 5.50 -22.63
C ARG A 192 -21.62 4.66 -22.21
N ASP A 193 -20.47 4.87 -22.83
CA ASP A 193 -19.22 4.19 -22.45
C ASP A 193 -18.84 4.49 -20.99
N PHE A 194 -19.02 5.74 -20.53
CA PHE A 194 -18.88 6.09 -19.12
C PHE A 194 -19.76 5.26 -18.19
N ARG A 195 -21.04 5.11 -18.53
CA ARG A 195 -22.00 4.33 -17.74
C ARG A 195 -21.64 2.84 -17.74
N GLU A 196 -21.10 2.33 -18.84
CA GLU A 196 -20.59 0.96 -18.93
C GLU A 196 -19.38 0.76 -18.01
N VAL A 197 -18.41 1.67 -18.01
CA VAL A 197 -17.26 1.65 -17.09
C VAL A 197 -17.72 1.72 -15.63
N GLU A 198 -18.61 2.65 -15.31
CA GLU A 198 -19.19 2.81 -13.97
C GLU A 198 -19.90 1.52 -13.50
N SER A 199 -20.65 0.87 -14.39
CA SER A 199 -21.29 -0.43 -14.12
C SER A 199 -20.27 -1.52 -13.84
N ASN A 200 -19.22 -1.61 -14.64
CA ASN A 200 -18.15 -2.60 -14.47
C ASN A 200 -17.42 -2.43 -13.14
N LEU A 201 -17.11 -1.18 -12.75
CA LEU A 201 -16.51 -0.87 -11.45
C LEU A 201 -17.41 -1.25 -10.27
N ARG A 202 -18.72 -1.05 -10.40
CA ARG A 202 -19.71 -1.46 -9.38
C ARG A 202 -19.86 -2.97 -9.29
N GLU A 203 -19.79 -3.67 -10.42
CA GLU A 203 -19.75 -5.14 -10.40
C GLU A 203 -18.49 -5.67 -9.73
N LEU A 204 -17.34 -5.05 -9.99
CA LEU A 204 -16.10 -5.35 -9.31
C LEU A 204 -16.25 -5.17 -7.80
N ASP A 205 -16.76 -4.02 -7.33
CA ASP A 205 -17.03 -3.78 -5.91
C ASP A 205 -17.91 -4.88 -5.30
N ARG A 206 -19.00 -5.26 -5.98
CA ARG A 206 -19.90 -6.33 -5.51
C ARG A 206 -19.23 -7.70 -5.47
N ARG A 207 -18.36 -8.02 -6.43
CA ARG A 207 -17.58 -9.27 -6.44
C ARG A 207 -16.57 -9.27 -5.30
N LEU A 208 -15.87 -8.16 -5.12
CA LEU A 208 -14.92 -7.95 -4.05
C LEU A 208 -15.58 -8.13 -2.68
N ARG A 209 -16.71 -7.47 -2.43
CA ARG A 209 -17.45 -7.61 -1.17
C ARG A 209 -17.83 -9.05 -0.89
N ARG A 210 -18.23 -9.80 -1.93
CA ARG A 210 -18.54 -11.23 -1.80
C ARG A 210 -17.30 -12.03 -1.46
N GLN A 211 -16.22 -11.90 -2.24
CA GLN A 211 -14.96 -12.59 -2.00
C GLN A 211 -14.45 -12.31 -0.58
N VAL A 212 -14.41 -11.04 -0.18
CA VAL A 212 -13.98 -10.58 1.14
C VAL A 212 -14.86 -11.14 2.26
N ALA A 213 -16.19 -11.16 2.08
CA ALA A 213 -17.10 -11.74 3.07
C ALA A 213 -16.92 -13.27 3.19
N THR A 214 -16.48 -13.94 2.13
CA THR A 214 -16.25 -15.40 2.10
C THR A 214 -14.80 -15.81 2.36
N ALA A 215 -13.87 -14.87 2.48
CA ALA A 215 -12.45 -15.16 2.50
C ALA A 215 -11.96 -15.64 3.89
N GLU A 216 -11.56 -16.91 3.95
CA GLU A 216 -10.82 -17.52 5.07
C GLU A 216 -9.32 -17.47 4.75
N GLY A 217 -8.63 -16.38 5.13
CA GLY A 217 -7.21 -16.20 4.86
C GLY A 217 -6.59 -15.00 5.59
N GLY A 218 -5.27 -14.84 5.51
CA GLY A 218 -4.52 -13.75 6.15
C GLY A 218 -4.66 -12.41 5.41
N LYS A 219 -4.54 -11.29 6.14
CA LYS A 219 -4.68 -9.91 5.64
C LYS A 219 -3.83 -9.62 4.38
N GLY A 220 -2.60 -10.12 4.34
CA GLY A 220 -1.66 -9.87 3.23
C GLY A 220 -2.05 -10.55 1.92
N GLU A 221 -2.58 -11.77 1.99
CA GLU A 221 -2.95 -12.56 0.81
C GLU A 221 -4.20 -12.01 0.13
N GLN A 222 -5.18 -11.56 0.92
CA GLN A 222 -6.39 -10.90 0.41
C GLN A 222 -6.09 -9.52 -0.19
N LEU A 223 -5.18 -8.76 0.43
CA LEU A 223 -4.79 -7.46 -0.07
C LEU A 223 -3.95 -7.58 -1.36
N ALA A 224 -3.10 -8.61 -1.45
CA ALA A 224 -2.37 -8.93 -2.67
C ALA A 224 -3.31 -9.36 -3.80
N ALA A 225 -4.26 -10.27 -3.53
CA ALA A 225 -5.27 -10.69 -4.51
C ALA A 225 -6.09 -9.49 -5.02
N PHE A 226 -6.47 -8.58 -4.12
CA PHE A 226 -7.19 -7.36 -4.50
C PHE A 226 -6.36 -6.41 -5.37
N LEU A 227 -5.11 -6.12 -4.97
CA LEU A 227 -4.25 -5.22 -5.74
C LEU A 227 -3.97 -5.79 -7.14
N LEU A 228 -3.80 -7.10 -7.25
CA LEU A 228 -3.68 -7.81 -8.53
C LEU A 228 -4.94 -7.63 -9.39
N GLU A 229 -6.14 -7.90 -8.87
CA GLU A 229 -7.40 -7.74 -9.64
C GLU A 229 -7.67 -6.27 -10.04
N ARG A 230 -7.32 -5.30 -9.18
CA ARG A 230 -7.43 -3.87 -9.51
C ARG A 230 -6.45 -3.48 -10.61
N ASP A 231 -5.20 -3.95 -10.51
CA ASP A 231 -4.19 -3.68 -11.52
C ASP A 231 -4.56 -4.34 -12.85
N GLU A 232 -5.17 -5.53 -12.86
CA GLU A 232 -5.71 -6.16 -14.07
C GLU A 232 -6.78 -5.29 -14.75
N ILE A 233 -7.63 -4.61 -14.00
CA ILE A 233 -8.68 -3.75 -14.55
C ILE A 233 -8.11 -2.41 -15.02
N ALA A 234 -7.19 -1.82 -14.26
CA ALA A 234 -6.49 -0.62 -14.68
C ALA A 234 -5.63 -0.87 -15.94
N GLN A 235 -5.04 -2.06 -16.05
CA GLN A 235 -4.23 -2.48 -17.20
C GLN A 235 -5.07 -3.06 -18.34
N SER A 236 -6.37 -3.32 -18.15
CA SER A 236 -7.25 -3.74 -19.24
C SER A 236 -7.30 -2.67 -20.34
N ASP A 237 -7.53 -3.10 -21.58
CA ASP A 237 -7.65 -2.20 -22.73
C ASP A 237 -8.71 -1.11 -22.48
N GLN A 238 -9.82 -1.47 -21.83
CA GLN A 238 -10.89 -0.56 -21.45
C GLN A 238 -10.47 0.44 -20.36
N GLY A 239 -9.74 -0.02 -19.33
CA GLY A 239 -9.24 0.82 -18.25
C GLY A 239 -8.16 1.82 -18.72
N GLN A 240 -7.24 1.38 -19.57
CA GLN A 240 -6.22 2.23 -20.16
C GLN A 240 -6.82 3.27 -21.10
N SER A 241 -7.78 2.86 -21.95
CA SER A 241 -8.49 3.79 -22.84
C SER A 241 -9.28 4.83 -22.06
N PHE A 242 -9.95 4.42 -20.96
CA PHE A 242 -10.68 5.33 -20.09
C PHE A 242 -9.76 6.36 -19.41
N GLN A 243 -8.63 5.92 -18.85
CA GLN A 243 -7.66 6.83 -18.21
C GLN A 243 -7.09 7.84 -19.21
N ALA A 244 -6.68 7.39 -20.41
CA ALA A 244 -6.16 8.28 -21.44
C ALA A 244 -7.20 9.33 -21.88
N PHE A 245 -8.48 8.94 -21.95
CA PHE A 245 -9.57 9.87 -22.22
C PHE A 245 -9.83 10.84 -21.06
N PHE A 246 -9.76 10.36 -19.82
CA PHE A 246 -9.93 11.17 -18.63
C PHE A 246 -8.82 12.23 -18.51
N ASP A 247 -7.57 11.85 -18.75
CA ASP A 247 -6.43 12.76 -18.83
C ASP A 247 -6.61 13.82 -19.93
N TYR A 248 -7.19 13.42 -21.07
CA TYR A 248 -7.56 14.34 -22.14
C TYR A 248 -8.62 15.36 -21.65
N LEU A 249 -9.68 14.89 -20.99
CA LEU A 249 -10.74 15.74 -20.48
C LEU A 249 -10.27 16.69 -19.38
N LEU A 250 -9.33 16.29 -18.53
CA LEU A 250 -8.82 17.15 -17.46
C LEU A 250 -7.81 18.20 -17.96
N SER A 251 -7.31 18.07 -19.19
CA SER A 251 -6.35 19.00 -19.76
C SER A 251 -6.99 20.36 -20.06
N PRO A 252 -6.58 21.46 -19.40
CA PRO A 252 -7.21 22.78 -19.58
C PRO A 252 -7.10 23.31 -21.01
N SER A 253 -5.97 23.06 -21.69
CA SER A 253 -5.76 23.49 -23.07
C SER A 253 -6.71 22.78 -24.05
N ARG A 254 -6.91 21.47 -23.88
CA ARG A 254 -7.80 20.68 -24.74
C ARG A 254 -9.27 21.01 -24.49
N GLN A 255 -9.65 21.27 -23.24
CA GLN A 255 -10.99 21.76 -22.92
C GLN A 255 -11.28 23.10 -23.59
N GLN A 256 -10.30 24.02 -23.56
CA GLN A 256 -10.44 25.32 -24.20
C GLN A 256 -10.58 25.19 -25.71
N GLU A 257 -9.73 24.39 -26.35
CA GLU A 257 -9.81 24.08 -27.78
C GLU A 257 -11.17 23.48 -28.16
N LEU A 258 -11.65 22.48 -27.42
CA LEU A 258 -12.96 21.86 -27.66
C LEU A 258 -14.11 22.88 -27.56
N ARG A 259 -14.08 23.76 -26.56
CA ARG A 259 -15.09 24.82 -26.39
C ARG A 259 -15.08 25.81 -27.56
N GLU A 260 -13.89 26.24 -27.99
CA GLU A 260 -13.73 27.14 -29.13
C GLU A 260 -14.23 26.52 -30.42
N LEU A 261 -13.88 25.25 -30.69
CA LEU A 261 -14.36 24.52 -31.86
C LEU A 261 -15.88 24.34 -31.85
N LEU A 262 -16.47 23.97 -30.71
CA LEU A 262 -17.92 23.86 -30.57
C LEU A 262 -18.63 25.21 -30.79
N GLN A 263 -18.05 26.30 -30.28
CA GLN A 263 -18.59 27.64 -30.48
C GLN A 263 -18.53 28.05 -31.96
N GLN A 264 -17.43 27.74 -32.65
CA GLN A 264 -17.29 28.02 -34.09
C GLN A 264 -18.29 27.21 -34.92
N VAL A 265 -18.42 25.91 -34.66
CA VAL A 265 -19.34 25.04 -35.41
C VAL A 265 -20.80 25.44 -35.17
N THR A 266 -21.18 25.81 -33.95
CA THR A 266 -22.57 26.23 -33.65
C THR A 266 -22.96 27.58 -34.25
N GLN A 267 -22.00 28.42 -34.64
CA GLN A 267 -22.24 29.69 -35.33
C GLN A 267 -22.39 29.54 -36.85
N LEU A 268 -22.25 28.33 -37.41
CA LEU A 268 -22.34 28.12 -38.85
C LEU A 268 -23.79 28.23 -39.35
N PRO A 269 -24.09 29.14 -40.30
CA PRO A 269 -25.46 29.39 -40.77
C PRO A 269 -26.10 28.17 -41.46
N GLN A 270 -25.29 27.23 -41.97
CA GLN A 270 -25.77 25.99 -42.59
C GLN A 270 -26.39 25.00 -41.58
N LEU A 271 -26.15 25.23 -40.28
CA LEU A 271 -26.62 24.43 -39.14
C LEU A 271 -27.74 25.14 -38.34
N GLU A 272 -28.14 26.36 -38.72
CA GLU A 272 -29.24 27.09 -38.09
C GLU A 272 -30.57 26.32 -38.20
N GLY A 273 -31.29 26.19 -37.08
CA GLY A 273 -32.59 25.51 -36.99
C GLY A 273 -32.55 24.01 -36.66
N ARG A 274 -31.36 23.38 -36.61
CA ARG A 274 -31.15 22.00 -36.12
C ARG A 274 -30.08 21.89 -35.04
N THR A 275 -29.53 23.02 -34.59
CA THR A 275 -28.56 23.04 -33.49
C THR A 275 -29.30 22.69 -32.21
N ASP A 276 -29.42 21.40 -31.97
CA ASP A 276 -29.84 20.88 -30.70
C ASP A 276 -28.82 21.38 -29.68
N ARG A 277 -29.27 22.30 -28.81
CA ARG A 277 -28.47 22.89 -27.71
C ARG A 277 -27.85 21.81 -26.82
N THR A 278 -28.27 20.57 -26.98
CA THR A 278 -27.73 19.32 -26.46
C THR A 278 -26.22 19.21 -26.68
N LEU A 279 -25.70 19.45 -27.89
CA LEU A 279 -24.25 19.30 -28.17
C LEU A 279 -23.36 20.25 -27.35
N LEU A 280 -23.87 21.44 -27.01
CA LEU A 280 -23.17 22.39 -26.14
C LEU A 280 -23.15 21.94 -24.67
N LYS A 281 -24.08 21.07 -24.26
CA LYS A 281 -24.17 20.53 -22.90
C LYS A 281 -23.33 19.27 -22.71
N ILE A 282 -22.99 18.56 -23.80
CA ILE A 282 -22.24 17.30 -23.76
C ILE A 282 -20.91 17.44 -23.00
N PRO A 283 -20.06 18.47 -23.21
CA PRO A 283 -18.80 18.57 -22.46
C PRO A 283 -19.00 18.65 -20.93
N PHE A 284 -20.07 19.30 -20.48
CA PHE A 284 -20.44 19.33 -19.06
C PHE A 284 -20.92 17.96 -18.58
N ALA A 285 -21.74 17.28 -19.39
CA ALA A 285 -22.20 15.93 -19.10
C ALA A 285 -21.04 14.92 -19.03
N TRP A 286 -19.98 15.09 -19.84
CA TRP A 286 -18.76 14.28 -19.73
C TRP A 286 -18.01 14.52 -18.43
N LEU A 287 -17.87 15.79 -18.01
CA LEU A 287 -17.22 16.15 -16.74
C LEU A 287 -17.98 15.57 -15.54
N GLU A 288 -19.30 15.69 -15.54
CA GLU A 288 -20.15 15.11 -14.50
C GLU A 288 -20.09 13.57 -14.47
N ALA A 289 -20.09 12.93 -15.65
CA ALA A 289 -19.91 11.48 -15.75
C ALA A 289 -18.54 11.02 -15.22
N ALA A 290 -17.49 11.78 -15.55
CA ALA A 290 -16.13 11.60 -15.07
C ALA A 290 -16.03 11.71 -13.53
N GLU A 291 -16.61 12.77 -12.96
CA GLU A 291 -16.63 13.00 -11.51
C GLU A 291 -17.37 11.88 -10.76
N ASN A 292 -18.54 11.46 -11.24
CA ASN A 292 -19.31 10.36 -10.66
C ASN A 292 -18.53 9.02 -10.68
N THR A 293 -17.76 8.78 -11.75
CA THR A 293 -16.93 7.58 -11.85
C THR A 293 -15.79 7.64 -10.82
N GLN A 294 -15.13 8.79 -10.67
CA GLN A 294 -14.12 9.01 -9.62
C GLN A 294 -14.68 8.83 -8.22
N ASP A 295 -15.88 9.33 -7.96
CA ASP A 295 -16.56 9.17 -6.68
C ASP A 295 -16.84 7.70 -6.36
N THR A 296 -17.25 6.93 -7.37
CA THR A 296 -17.43 5.48 -7.23
C THR A 296 -16.11 4.79 -6.88
N VAL A 297 -15.00 5.18 -7.52
CA VAL A 297 -13.66 4.65 -7.21
C VAL A 297 -13.18 5.06 -5.82
N ARG A 298 -13.43 6.31 -5.42
CA ARG A 298 -13.10 6.83 -4.08
C ARG A 298 -13.86 6.07 -3.01
N GLN A 299 -15.17 5.88 -3.20
CA GLN A 299 -16.02 5.14 -2.27
C GLN A 299 -15.55 3.68 -2.10
N LEU A 300 -15.20 3.02 -3.20
CA LEU A 300 -14.62 1.68 -3.18
C LEU A 300 -13.33 1.65 -2.33
N THR A 301 -12.44 2.62 -2.56
CA THR A 301 -11.16 2.74 -1.85
C THR A 301 -11.36 2.99 -0.35
N GLU A 302 -12.29 3.87 0.02
CA GLU A 302 -12.63 4.15 1.43
C GLU A 302 -13.23 2.93 2.13
N GLN A 303 -14.12 2.20 1.45
CA GLN A 303 -14.76 1.01 2.01
C GLN A 303 -13.75 -0.12 2.22
N LEU A 304 -12.81 -0.31 1.30
CA LEU A 304 -11.68 -1.21 1.48
C LEU A 304 -10.84 -0.83 2.68
N ARG A 305 -10.48 0.45 2.80
CA ARG A 305 -9.71 0.95 3.94
C ARG A 305 -10.43 0.69 5.26
N ARG A 306 -11.73 0.97 5.32
CA ARG A 306 -12.58 0.74 6.48
C ARG A 306 -12.65 -0.74 6.85
N PHE A 307 -12.84 -1.61 5.86
CA PHE A 307 -12.87 -3.05 6.07
C PHE A 307 -11.53 -3.57 6.64
N LEU A 308 -10.41 -3.13 6.05
CA LEU A 308 -9.07 -3.51 6.52
C LEU A 308 -8.79 -3.00 7.94
N SER A 309 -9.29 -1.82 8.31
CA SER A 309 -9.16 -1.30 9.68
C SER A 309 -10.05 -2.06 10.68
N ASP A 310 -11.28 -2.43 10.30
CA ASP A 310 -12.21 -3.11 11.19
C ASP A 310 -11.72 -4.53 11.55
N ARG A 311 -11.14 -5.26 10.59
CA ARG A 311 -10.55 -6.59 10.86
C ARG A 311 -9.30 -6.52 11.74
N SER A 312 -8.45 -5.48 11.57
CA SER A 312 -7.28 -5.25 12.43
C SER A 312 -7.69 -5.20 13.90
N ARG A 313 -8.78 -4.49 14.20
CA ARG A 313 -9.28 -4.36 15.57
C ARG A 313 -9.74 -5.70 16.16
N ALA A 314 -10.34 -6.58 15.35
CA ALA A 314 -10.75 -7.92 15.79
C ALA A 314 -9.53 -8.85 16.01
N GLU A 315 -8.53 -8.78 15.14
CA GLU A 315 -7.26 -9.52 15.28
C GLU A 315 -6.47 -9.04 16.51
N ASP A 316 -6.36 -7.73 16.72
CA ASP A 316 -5.72 -7.13 17.91
C ASP A 316 -6.43 -7.59 19.20
N GLN A 317 -7.76 -7.61 19.21
CA GLN A 317 -8.54 -8.17 20.32
C GLN A 317 -8.29 -9.65 20.53
N ARG A 318 -8.16 -10.44 19.46
CA ARG A 318 -7.84 -11.88 19.52
C ARG A 318 -6.44 -12.10 20.11
N VAL A 319 -5.45 -11.32 19.68
CA VAL A 319 -4.08 -11.37 20.22
C VAL A 319 -4.09 -11.04 21.71
N LEU A 320 -4.75 -9.95 22.12
CA LEU A 320 -4.88 -9.59 23.53
C LEU A 320 -5.61 -10.66 24.35
N ALA A 321 -6.65 -11.28 23.80
CA ALA A 321 -7.34 -12.39 24.43
C ALA A 321 -6.43 -13.62 24.60
N LEU A 322 -5.61 -13.92 23.58
CA LEU A 322 -4.64 -15.02 23.62
C LEU A 322 -3.57 -14.75 24.69
N VAL A 323 -3.00 -13.55 24.72
CA VAL A 323 -2.03 -13.13 25.74
C VAL A 323 -2.62 -13.25 27.14
N ARG A 324 -3.85 -12.76 27.37
CA ARG A 324 -4.56 -12.93 28.64
C ARG A 324 -4.86 -14.39 28.97
N SER A 325 -5.07 -15.24 27.96
CA SER A 325 -5.26 -16.68 28.18
C SER A 325 -3.95 -17.34 28.62
N VAL A 326 -2.82 -17.01 27.99
CA VAL A 326 -1.50 -17.52 28.36
C VAL A 326 -1.14 -17.06 29.77
N GLN A 327 -1.33 -15.78 30.10
CA GLN A 327 -1.12 -15.25 31.44
C GLN A 327 -1.97 -15.96 32.50
N ARG A 328 -3.22 -16.32 32.18
CA ARG A 328 -4.08 -17.13 33.07
C ARG A 328 -3.56 -18.55 33.28
N HIS A 329 -3.06 -19.20 32.22
CA HIS A 329 -2.47 -20.54 32.36
C HIS A 329 -1.17 -20.52 33.14
N VAL A 330 -0.31 -19.51 32.91
CA VAL A 330 0.95 -19.33 33.64
C VAL A 330 0.69 -19.06 35.12
N THR A 331 -0.28 -18.21 35.45
CA THR A 331 -0.67 -17.96 36.85
C THR A 331 -1.33 -19.16 37.52
N ALA A 332 -2.10 -19.96 36.78
CA ALA A 332 -2.65 -21.22 37.30
C ALA A 332 -1.54 -22.27 37.59
N LEU A 333 -0.47 -22.27 36.80
CA LEU A 333 0.72 -23.11 37.02
C LEU A 333 1.62 -22.57 38.14
N GLY A 334 1.58 -21.26 38.43
CA GLY A 334 2.35 -20.58 39.48
C GLY A 334 2.01 -20.97 40.92
N GLY A 335 1.22 -22.04 41.14
CA GLY A 335 0.84 -22.57 42.45
C GLY A 335 1.31 -24.00 42.74
N THR A 336 1.98 -24.69 41.83
CA THR A 336 2.45 -26.07 42.07
C THR A 336 3.85 -26.09 42.69
N ALA A 337 4.03 -25.44 43.84
CA ALA A 337 5.32 -25.41 44.55
C ALA A 337 5.41 -26.41 45.72
N LYS A 338 4.44 -27.33 45.89
CA LYS A 338 4.49 -28.37 46.94
C LYS A 338 3.87 -29.69 46.49
N LEU A 339 4.47 -30.31 45.49
CA LEU A 339 4.37 -31.77 45.35
C LEU A 339 5.59 -32.38 46.03
N PRO A 340 5.45 -33.43 46.86
CA PRO A 340 6.62 -34.15 47.37
C PRO A 340 7.32 -34.82 46.20
N GLY A 341 8.41 -34.21 45.74
CA GLY A 341 9.21 -34.66 44.61
C GLY A 341 10.67 -34.34 44.86
N MET A 342 11.56 -35.21 44.38
CA MET A 342 13.00 -34.98 44.36
C MET A 342 13.33 -34.11 43.15
N GLU A 343 14.16 -33.09 43.34
CA GLU A 343 14.76 -32.34 42.24
C GLU A 343 15.82 -33.21 41.56
N LEU A 344 15.65 -33.43 40.27
CA LEU A 344 16.64 -34.08 39.41
C LEU A 344 17.15 -33.01 38.44
N GLU A 345 18.45 -32.76 38.46
CA GLU A 345 19.11 -31.95 37.43
C GLU A 345 19.03 -32.69 36.09
N MET A 346 18.10 -32.24 35.24
CA MET A 346 17.97 -32.73 33.89
C MET A 346 18.86 -31.89 32.97
N PRO A 347 19.54 -32.48 31.99
CA PRO A 347 20.28 -31.72 30.99
C PRO A 347 19.30 -30.84 30.20
N GLN A 348 19.37 -29.53 30.41
CA GLN A 348 18.63 -28.54 29.64
C GLN A 348 19.51 -28.01 28.50
N ALA A 349 18.94 -27.91 27.31
CA ALA A 349 19.56 -27.19 26.21
C ALA A 349 19.26 -25.70 26.36
N GLY A 350 20.30 -24.89 26.60
CA GLY A 350 20.18 -23.44 26.57
C GLY A 350 19.83 -22.97 25.16
N ILE A 351 18.59 -22.53 24.95
CA ILE A 351 18.16 -21.95 23.67
C ILE A 351 18.70 -20.52 23.62
N SER A 352 19.81 -20.32 22.92
CA SER A 352 20.35 -19.00 22.62
C SER A 352 19.96 -18.62 21.20
N LEU A 353 19.09 -17.61 21.06
CA LEU A 353 18.69 -17.10 19.76
C LEU A 353 19.73 -16.08 19.28
N PRO A 354 20.27 -16.18 18.04
CA PRO A 354 21.32 -15.29 17.54
C PRO A 354 20.97 -13.79 17.53
N MET A 355 19.68 -13.45 17.63
CA MET A 355 19.15 -12.08 17.59
C MET A 355 18.58 -11.62 18.95
N GLU A 356 18.77 -12.40 20.02
CA GLU A 356 18.32 -12.00 21.36
C GLU A 356 19.24 -10.92 21.92
N ARG A 357 18.90 -9.66 21.64
CA ARG A 357 19.49 -8.51 22.32
C ARG A 357 18.94 -8.46 23.74
N ARG A 358 19.73 -8.95 24.71
CA ARG A 358 19.47 -8.72 26.13
C ARG A 358 19.49 -7.21 26.41
N LEU A 359 18.52 -6.72 27.17
CA LEU A 359 18.53 -5.34 27.65
C LEU A 359 19.77 -5.13 28.52
N TYR A 360 20.40 -3.96 28.39
CA TYR A 360 21.56 -3.60 29.20
C TYR A 360 21.16 -3.61 30.69
N MET A 361 21.77 -4.51 31.46
CA MET A 361 21.67 -4.54 32.91
C MET A 361 22.97 -3.96 33.49
N PRO A 362 22.91 -2.91 34.32
CA PRO A 362 24.08 -2.43 35.05
C PRO A 362 24.57 -3.56 35.97
N VAL A 363 25.86 -3.88 35.90
CA VAL A 363 26.49 -4.84 36.82
C VAL A 363 26.57 -4.18 38.20
N GLU A 364 25.87 -4.75 39.20
CA GLU A 364 25.98 -4.28 40.58
C GLU A 364 27.43 -4.47 41.06
N ARG A 365 28.03 -3.38 41.57
CA ARG A 365 29.36 -3.45 42.19
C ARG A 365 29.22 -4.16 43.53
N VAL A 366 29.86 -5.32 43.66
CA VAL A 366 29.92 -6.07 44.91
C VAL A 366 30.66 -5.23 45.95
N GLU A 367 29.96 -4.79 47.00
CA GLU A 367 30.59 -4.15 48.16
C GLU A 367 31.24 -5.24 49.02
N LEU A 368 32.57 -5.27 49.02
CA LEU A 368 33.34 -6.22 49.84
C LEU A 368 33.29 -5.81 51.31
N ASN A 369 32.84 -6.72 52.16
CA ASN A 369 32.80 -6.53 53.60
C ASN A 369 34.15 -6.97 54.19
N THR A 370 35.02 -6.04 54.56
CA THR A 370 36.40 -6.28 55.02
C THR A 370 36.51 -6.75 56.48
N THR A 371 35.42 -7.22 57.07
CA THR A 371 35.42 -7.74 58.44
C THR A 371 35.76 -9.23 58.42
N VAL A 372 37.04 -9.58 58.40
CA VAL A 372 37.50 -10.98 58.54
C VAL A 372 37.50 -11.34 60.04
N GLN A 373 36.71 -12.34 60.44
CA GLN A 373 36.74 -12.85 61.82
C GLN A 373 37.54 -14.14 61.99
N GLU A 374 37.79 -14.92 60.92
CA GLU A 374 38.65 -16.11 60.91
C GLU A 374 39.16 -16.37 59.48
N PRO A 375 40.36 -16.95 59.29
CA PRO A 375 40.81 -17.39 57.98
C PRO A 375 39.90 -18.52 57.46
N PRO A 376 39.50 -18.52 56.18
CA PRO A 376 38.72 -19.62 55.61
C PRO A 376 39.55 -20.92 55.61
N ASP A 377 38.90 -22.04 55.92
CA ASP A 377 39.51 -23.39 55.94
C ASP A 377 39.88 -23.92 54.53
N ASP A 378 39.55 -23.19 53.47
CA ASP A 378 39.73 -23.60 52.07
C ASP A 378 40.71 -22.65 51.34
N PRO A 379 41.91 -23.11 50.96
CA PRO A 379 42.92 -22.29 50.29
C PRO A 379 42.63 -22.00 48.81
N GLU A 380 41.64 -22.67 48.20
CA GLU A 380 41.21 -22.44 46.81
C GLU A 380 39.86 -21.72 46.75
N ALA A 381 39.81 -20.48 47.24
CA ALA A 381 38.67 -19.61 46.96
C ALA A 381 38.62 -19.30 45.45
N ASP A 382 37.47 -19.52 44.80
CA ASP A 382 37.27 -19.16 43.39
C ASP A 382 37.12 -17.64 43.26
N LEU A 383 38.26 -16.97 43.07
CA LEU A 383 38.35 -15.50 42.95
C LEU A 383 37.84 -14.98 41.61
N THR A 384 37.34 -15.83 40.72
CA THR A 384 36.93 -15.48 39.35
C THR A 384 35.84 -14.40 39.32
N GLU A 385 34.94 -14.36 40.31
CA GLU A 385 33.89 -13.34 40.41
C GLU A 385 34.44 -11.92 40.71
N LEU A 386 35.57 -11.80 41.41
CA LEU A 386 36.22 -10.49 41.65
C LEU A 386 36.81 -9.90 40.37
N PHE A 387 37.23 -10.75 39.43
CA PHE A 387 37.80 -10.35 38.14
C PHE A 387 36.74 -10.17 37.05
N ALA A 388 35.52 -10.69 37.23
CA ALA A 388 34.46 -10.67 36.22
C ALA A 388 33.98 -9.26 35.82
N GLY A 389 34.34 -8.21 36.58
CA GLY A 389 33.97 -6.82 36.33
C GLY A 389 35.10 -5.86 35.92
N ILE A 390 36.38 -6.25 36.04
CA ILE A 390 37.54 -5.38 35.80
C ILE A 390 38.59 -6.16 35.00
N HIS A 391 38.83 -5.75 33.74
CA HIS A 391 39.87 -6.34 32.91
C HIS A 391 41.24 -5.83 33.35
N ILE A 392 42.11 -6.73 33.79
CA ILE A 392 43.50 -6.41 34.19
C ILE A 392 44.43 -6.97 33.13
N ASP A 393 45.29 -6.10 32.60
CA ASP A 393 46.31 -6.50 31.66
C ASP A 393 47.56 -6.95 32.42
N THR A 394 47.78 -8.27 32.48
CA THR A 394 48.91 -8.87 33.18
C THR A 394 50.26 -8.57 32.52
N GLU A 395 50.30 -8.23 31.23
CA GLU A 395 51.55 -7.87 30.54
C GLU A 395 52.03 -6.47 30.97
N VAL A 396 51.11 -5.53 31.18
CA VAL A 396 51.43 -4.18 31.68
C VAL A 396 52.00 -4.26 33.10
N LEU A 397 51.38 -5.06 33.98
CA LEU A 397 51.87 -5.26 35.34
C LEU A 397 53.26 -5.93 35.37
N ALA A 398 53.51 -6.91 34.50
CA ALA A 398 54.83 -7.51 34.35
C ALA A 398 55.87 -6.50 33.84
N GLY A 399 55.48 -5.58 32.95
CA GLY A 399 56.32 -4.47 32.48
C GLY A 399 56.75 -3.54 33.61
N HIS A 400 55.81 -3.11 34.47
CA HIS A 400 56.12 -2.25 35.63
C HIS A 400 57.11 -2.92 36.60
N VAL A 401 56.97 -4.23 36.81
CA VAL A 401 57.91 -5.00 37.65
C VAL A 401 59.29 -5.07 36.99
N LEU A 402 59.37 -5.35 35.69
CA LEU A 402 60.64 -5.43 34.96
C LEU A 402 61.38 -4.08 34.95
N ASP A 403 60.66 -2.97 34.75
CA ASP A 403 61.22 -1.62 34.79
C ASP A 403 61.79 -1.29 36.17
N ALA A 404 61.05 -1.61 37.23
CA ALA A 404 61.51 -1.41 38.60
C ALA A 404 62.75 -2.28 38.93
N VAL A 405 62.76 -3.52 38.45
CA VAL A 405 63.89 -4.46 38.62
C VAL A 405 65.12 -4.00 37.84
N ALA A 406 64.95 -3.46 36.63
CA ALA A 406 66.04 -2.91 35.83
C ALA A 406 66.64 -1.62 36.43
N ALA A 407 65.83 -0.81 37.11
CA ALA A 407 66.28 0.40 37.80
C ALA A 407 67.06 0.11 39.11
N SER A 408 66.97 -1.12 39.63
CA SER A 408 67.55 -1.48 40.93
C SER A 408 68.95 -2.10 40.79
N PRO A 409 69.96 -1.61 41.55
CA PRO A 409 71.35 -2.03 41.39
C PRO A 409 71.62 -3.51 41.74
N ASN A 410 70.70 -4.17 42.44
CA ASN A 410 70.82 -5.55 42.90
C ASN A 410 69.94 -6.55 42.10
N GLY A 411 69.22 -6.11 41.07
CA GLY A 411 68.37 -6.99 40.25
C GLY A 411 67.20 -7.65 40.98
N GLN A 412 66.81 -7.09 42.14
CA GLN A 412 65.70 -7.56 42.98
C GLN A 412 64.89 -6.36 43.48
N VAL A 413 63.56 -6.49 43.50
CA VAL A 413 62.64 -5.44 43.96
C VAL A 413 61.48 -6.04 44.74
N THR A 414 61.08 -5.36 45.81
CA THR A 414 59.92 -5.76 46.62
C THR A 414 58.63 -5.20 46.04
N LEU A 415 57.51 -5.90 46.24
CA LEU A 415 56.19 -5.44 45.79
C LEU A 415 55.85 -4.04 46.34
N ALA A 416 56.27 -3.71 47.57
CA ALA A 416 56.10 -2.38 48.14
C ALA A 416 56.81 -1.31 47.32
N THR A 417 58.06 -1.55 46.90
CA THR A 417 58.82 -0.63 46.05
C THR A 417 58.22 -0.50 44.64
N VAL A 418 57.62 -1.57 44.09
CA VAL A 418 56.91 -1.50 42.80
C VAL A 418 55.67 -0.60 42.93
N VAL A 419 54.88 -0.79 43.99
CA VAL A 419 53.65 0.00 44.24
C VAL A 419 53.97 1.47 44.56
N ASP A 420 55.11 1.76 45.20
CA ASP A 420 55.56 3.14 45.44
C ASP A 420 55.95 3.86 44.13
N ASN A 421 56.54 3.15 43.17
CA ASN A 421 56.92 3.71 41.88
C ASN A 421 55.74 3.76 40.89
N HIS A 422 54.83 2.78 40.98
CA HIS A 422 53.63 2.64 40.14
C HIS A 422 52.41 2.42 41.05
N PRO A 423 51.72 3.49 41.48
CA PRO A 423 50.58 3.38 42.38
C PRO A 423 49.41 2.65 41.71
N LEU A 424 48.72 1.80 42.49
CA LEU A 424 47.60 0.98 42.00
C LEU A 424 46.43 1.87 41.56
N GLU A 425 45.96 1.70 40.33
CA GLU A 425 44.83 2.44 39.75
C GLU A 425 43.51 1.66 39.90
N LEU A 426 43.58 0.32 39.80
CA LEU A 426 42.41 -0.58 39.84
C LEU A 426 42.20 -1.22 41.23
N GLY A 427 43.00 -0.83 42.22
CA GLY A 427 42.85 -1.23 43.62
C GLY A 427 43.21 -2.70 43.89
N LEU A 428 42.40 -3.38 44.70
CA LEU A 428 42.68 -4.75 45.18
C LEU A 428 42.80 -5.79 44.06
N ALA A 429 42.04 -5.61 42.98
CA ALA A 429 42.09 -6.52 41.83
C ALA A 429 43.48 -6.49 41.17
N GLU A 430 44.09 -5.30 41.07
CA GLU A 430 45.47 -5.11 40.56
C GLU A 430 46.50 -5.72 41.50
N LEU A 431 46.33 -5.54 42.82
CA LEU A 431 47.20 -6.14 43.83
C LEU A 431 47.20 -7.68 43.76
N LEU A 432 46.03 -8.30 43.60
CA LEU A 432 45.93 -9.74 43.35
C LEU A 432 46.52 -10.14 42.00
N GLY A 433 46.45 -9.24 41.01
CA GLY A 433 47.14 -9.40 39.73
C GLY A 433 48.64 -9.61 39.89
N TYR A 434 49.31 -8.81 40.72
CA TYR A 434 50.75 -8.95 40.99
C TYR A 434 51.16 -10.32 41.57
N PHE A 435 50.29 -10.95 42.37
CA PHE A 435 50.54 -12.32 42.89
C PHE A 435 50.41 -13.41 41.83
N ARG A 436 49.68 -13.15 40.74
CA ARG A 436 49.45 -14.12 39.66
C ARG A 436 50.35 -13.91 38.44
N ILE A 437 51.27 -12.93 38.49
CA ILE A 437 52.20 -12.70 37.37
C ILE A 437 53.06 -13.93 37.17
N GLN A 438 52.94 -14.54 35.99
CA GLN A 438 53.83 -15.57 35.52
C GLN A 438 54.51 -15.04 34.25
N HIS A 439 55.75 -14.58 34.38
CA HIS A 439 56.53 -14.03 33.26
C HIS A 439 57.87 -14.77 33.12
N PRO A 440 58.32 -15.13 31.90
CA PRO A 440 59.54 -15.94 31.71
C PRO A 440 60.82 -15.33 32.28
N GLU A 441 60.87 -14.00 32.40
CA GLU A 441 62.05 -13.24 32.84
C GLU A 441 62.05 -12.88 34.34
N LEU A 442 60.98 -13.22 35.06
CA LEU A 442 60.79 -12.88 36.47
C LEU A 442 60.63 -14.15 37.30
N ASP A 443 61.33 -14.20 38.43
CA ASP A 443 61.08 -15.19 39.47
C ASP A 443 60.44 -14.49 40.69
N VAL A 444 59.40 -15.10 41.25
CA VAL A 444 58.60 -14.53 42.34
C VAL A 444 58.83 -15.35 43.60
N SER A 445 59.43 -14.72 44.61
CA SER A 445 59.62 -15.34 45.93
C SER A 445 58.68 -14.68 46.94
N VAL A 446 57.90 -15.51 47.65
CA VAL A 446 56.95 -15.06 48.67
C VAL A 446 57.42 -15.56 50.02
N ASP A 447 57.76 -14.64 50.92
CA ASP A 447 58.08 -14.95 52.31
C ASP A 447 56.79 -14.77 53.15
N THR A 448 56.31 -15.87 53.71
CA THR A 448 55.07 -15.92 54.51
C THR A 448 55.30 -15.59 55.99
N GLU A 449 56.55 -15.51 56.46
CA GLU A 449 56.88 -15.15 57.84
C GLU A 449 57.00 -13.63 58.04
N ARG A 450 57.11 -12.87 56.94
CA ARG A 450 57.18 -11.41 56.93
C ARG A 450 55.99 -10.81 56.18
N THR A 451 55.42 -9.73 56.73
CA THR A 451 54.28 -9.02 56.14
C THR A 451 54.62 -7.57 55.87
N ASP A 452 54.31 -7.11 54.67
CA ASP A 452 54.37 -5.70 54.28
C ASP A 452 52.98 -5.07 54.33
N VAL A 453 52.94 -3.80 54.72
CA VAL A 453 51.71 -3.01 54.75
C VAL A 453 51.69 -2.09 53.54
N LEU A 454 50.75 -2.32 52.62
CA LEU A 454 50.55 -1.49 51.45
C LEU A 454 49.36 -0.56 51.65
N VAL A 455 49.54 0.73 51.37
CA VAL A 455 48.48 1.75 51.39
C VAL A 455 48.28 2.26 49.98
N TYR A 456 47.09 2.01 49.42
CA TYR A 456 46.75 2.41 48.06
C TYR A 456 45.42 3.16 48.01
N PRO A 457 45.24 4.10 47.06
CA PRO A 457 43.99 4.84 46.92
C PRO A 457 42.86 3.90 46.47
N ARG A 458 41.67 4.07 47.04
CA ARG A 458 40.50 3.30 46.60
C ARG A 458 39.93 3.92 45.33
N ALA A 459 39.91 3.16 44.24
CA ALA A 459 39.45 3.60 42.93
C ALA A 459 38.07 4.33 43.01
N GLY A 460 38.06 5.63 42.70
CA GLY A 460 36.84 6.46 42.67
C GLY A 460 36.45 7.14 44.00
N THR A 461 37.25 7.02 45.07
CA THR A 461 37.05 7.73 46.34
C THR A 461 38.37 8.33 46.86
N PRO A 462 38.38 9.45 47.60
CA PRO A 462 39.60 10.02 48.17
C PRO A 462 40.18 9.23 49.37
N ASP A 463 39.54 8.12 49.75
CA ASP A 463 39.95 7.27 50.85
C ASP A 463 41.06 6.28 50.44
N HIS A 464 41.92 5.95 51.40
CA HIS A 464 43.01 4.99 51.21
C HIS A 464 42.63 3.65 51.85
N THR A 465 42.95 2.55 51.19
CA THR A 465 42.79 1.19 51.73
C THR A 465 44.16 0.66 52.16
N ARG A 466 44.19 0.01 53.32
CA ARG A 466 45.38 -0.67 53.84
C ARG A 466 45.23 -2.18 53.65
N ALA A 467 46.20 -2.81 52.98
CA ALA A 467 46.28 -4.26 52.86
C ALA A 467 47.57 -4.75 53.51
N GLU A 468 47.47 -5.81 54.31
CA GLU A 468 48.63 -6.54 54.85
C GLU A 468 48.86 -7.76 53.97
N VAL A 469 50.02 -7.81 53.33
CA VAL A 469 50.39 -8.83 52.36
C VAL A 469 51.70 -9.50 52.76
N PRO A 470 51.94 -10.78 52.43
CA PRO A 470 53.24 -11.40 52.64
C PRO A 470 54.32 -10.66 51.84
N HIS A 471 55.55 -10.69 52.33
CA HIS A 471 56.68 -10.01 51.70
C HIS A 471 57.03 -10.69 50.37
N VAL A 472 56.76 -10.00 49.26
CA VAL A 472 57.01 -10.52 47.90
C VAL A 472 58.22 -9.83 47.30
N THR A 473 59.20 -10.61 46.87
CA THR A 473 60.38 -10.13 46.14
C THR A 473 60.41 -10.71 44.73
N PHE A 474 60.50 -9.81 43.75
CA PHE A 474 60.69 -10.10 42.33
C PHE A 474 62.18 -10.06 41.99
N VAL A 475 62.68 -11.08 41.31
CA VAL A 475 64.08 -11.20 40.90
C VAL A 475 64.17 -11.38 39.39
N ARG A 476 65.13 -10.71 38.74
CA ARG A 476 65.37 -10.92 37.30
C ARG A 476 66.02 -12.28 37.08
N ASN A 477 65.41 -13.11 36.23
CA ASN A 477 65.96 -14.40 35.86
C ASN A 477 66.91 -14.25 34.66
N GLU A 478 68.23 -14.15 34.88
CA GLU A 478 69.23 -13.97 33.80
C GLU A 478 69.67 -15.28 33.11
N GLY A 479 68.95 -16.39 33.30
CA GLY A 479 69.29 -17.64 32.62
C GLY A 479 68.15 -18.65 32.64
N GLY A 480 67.55 -18.89 31.48
CA GLY A 480 66.45 -19.84 31.28
C GLY A 480 66.75 -21.24 31.82
N THR A 481 66.28 -21.50 33.03
CA THR A 481 66.05 -22.82 33.60
C THR A 481 64.97 -22.66 34.66
N ALA A 482 63.77 -23.17 34.37
CA ALA A 482 62.70 -23.26 35.36
C ALA A 482 63.20 -24.12 36.53
N ALA A 483 63.50 -23.50 37.66
CA ALA A 483 63.91 -24.17 38.87
C ALA A 483 62.67 -24.40 39.75
N GLY A 484 62.32 -25.67 39.91
CA GLY A 484 61.62 -26.16 41.11
C GLY A 484 60.12 -25.90 41.18
N LYS A 485 59.33 -26.86 40.68
CA LYS A 485 58.04 -27.20 41.31
C LYS A 485 58.25 -27.35 42.82
N ALA A 486 57.65 -26.45 43.60
CA ALA A 486 57.26 -26.75 44.97
C ALA A 486 55.75 -27.03 44.95
N ASP A 487 55.38 -28.27 45.28
CA ASP A 487 54.00 -28.67 45.58
C ASP A 487 53.38 -27.73 46.61
N PRO A 488 52.16 -27.20 46.39
CA PRO A 488 51.36 -26.69 47.48
C PRO A 488 50.65 -27.86 48.17
N ARG A 489 50.96 -28.04 49.45
CA ARG A 489 50.02 -28.55 50.45
C ARG A 489 49.37 -27.39 51.14
#